data_AF-A0A0K1F492-F1
#
_entry.id   AF-A0A0K1F492-F1
#
_cell.length_a   1.000
_cell.length_b   1.000
_cell.length_c   1.000
_cell.angle_alpha   90.00
_cell.angle_beta   90.00
_cell.angle_gamma   90.00
#
_symmetry.space_group_name_H-M   'P 1'
#
loop_
_entity.id
_entity.type
_entity.pdbx_description
1 polymer ?
#
loop_
_entity_poly.entity_id
_entity_poly.type
_entity_poly.pdbx_seq_one_letter_code
_entity_poly.pdbx_strand_id
1 'polypeptide(L)' 'MGRPVLRVARPDDAQALVGIYAYYVEKTAVSFEWKPPSELSSKTLAAAGVGKTLELGST' A
#
# COMPACT_ATOMS: atom_id res chain seq x y z
N MET A 1 -22.63 -0.11 -12.71
CA MET A 1 -21.27 -0.05 -12.10
C MET A 1 -20.39 -1.05 -12.80
N GLY A 2 -19.23 -0.64 -13.33
CA GLY A 2 -18.29 -1.56 -13.99
C GLY A 2 -17.64 -2.53 -12.99
N ARG A 3 -17.10 -3.65 -13.50
CA ARG A 3 -16.30 -4.58 -12.68
C ARG A 3 -14.98 -3.91 -12.27
N PRO A 4 -14.50 -4.08 -11.03
CA PRO A 4 -13.23 -3.52 -10.62
C PRO A 4 -12.08 -4.16 -11.41
N VAL A 5 -11.10 -3.35 -11.81
CA VAL A 5 -9.90 -3.77 -12.54
C VAL A 5 -8.71 -3.64 -11.60
N LEU A 6 -7.92 -4.72 -11.47
CA LEU A 6 -6.68 -4.70 -10.69
C LEU A 6 -5.55 -4.10 -11.54
N ARG A 7 -4.72 -3.27 -10.91
CA ARG A 7 -3.51 -2.69 -11.49
C ARG A 7 -2.42 -2.56 -10.43
N VAL A 8 -1.18 -2.36 -10.88
CA VAL A 8 -0.06 -2.03 -9.99
C VAL A 8 -0.34 -0.68 -9.31
N ALA A 9 -0.06 -0.62 -8.01
CA ALA A 9 -0.16 0.60 -7.22
C ALA A 9 0.85 1.65 -7.68
N ARG A 10 0.44 2.92 -7.65
CA ARG A 10 1.26 4.08 -7.99
C ARG A 10 1.46 4.94 -6.75
N PRO A 11 2.47 5.84 -6.73
CA PRO A 11 2.67 6.75 -5.60
C PRO A 11 1.42 7.57 -5.24
N ASP A 12 0.59 7.94 -6.22
CA ASP A 12 -0.64 8.69 -5.98
C ASP A 12 -1.71 7.89 -5.23
N ASP A 13 -1.62 6.56 -5.22
CA ASP A 13 -2.54 5.70 -4.47
C ASP A 13 -2.20 5.65 -2.97
N ALA A 14 -1.03 6.16 -2.56
CA ALA A 14 -0.51 6.02 -1.21
C ALA A 14 -1.49 6.53 -0.14
N GLN A 15 -2.13 7.67 -0.37
CA GLN A 15 -3.10 8.22 0.58
C GLN A 15 -4.31 7.29 0.76
N ALA A 16 -4.83 6.72 -0.33
CA ALA A 16 -5.95 5.78 -0.28
C ALA A 16 -5.55 4.47 0.42
N LEU A 17 -4.34 3.97 0.15
CA LEU A 17 -3.79 2.77 0.81
C LEU A 17 -3.59 2.99 2.31
N VAL A 18 -3.07 4.15 2.72
CA VAL A 18 -2.95 4.53 4.14
C VAL A 18 -4.33 4.59 4.79
N GLY A 19 -5.34 5.15 4.10
CA GLY A 19 -6.71 5.21 4.61
C GLY A 19 -7.31 3.82 4.89
N ILE A 20 -7.08 2.85 4.00
CA ILE A 20 -7.51 1.46 4.22
C ILE A 20 -6.73 0.83 5.39
N TYR A 21 -5.41 1.02 5.42
CA TYR A 21 -4.54 0.40 6.41
C TYR A 21 -4.72 0.97 7.83
N ALA A 22 -5.05 2.25 7.96
CA ALA A 22 -5.19 2.94 9.25
C ALA A 22 -6.19 2.25 10.19
N TYR A 23 -7.31 1.75 9.66
CA TYR A 23 -8.28 0.98 10.44
C TYR A 23 -7.64 -0.23 11.13
N TYR A 24 -6.78 -0.96 10.41
CA TYR A 24 -6.15 -2.16 10.96
C TYR A 24 -5.09 -1.84 12.01
N VAL A 25 -4.43 -0.69 11.91
CA VAL A 25 -3.49 -0.22 12.94
C VAL A 25 -4.23 0.26 14.18
N GLU A 26 -5.32 1.01 14.01
CA GLU A 26 -5.98 1.69 15.12
C GLU A 26 -7.04 0.84 15.84
N LYS A 27 -7.71 -0.05 15.10
CA LYS A 27 -8.93 -0.72 15.57
C LYS A 27 -8.77 -2.23 15.70
N THR A 28 -7.63 -2.79 15.30
CA THR A 28 -7.40 -4.23 15.31
C THR A 28 -6.02 -4.59 15.84
N ALA A 29 -5.85 -5.82 16.32
CA ALA A 29 -4.54 -6.36 16.72
C ALA A 29 -3.81 -7.10 15.58
N VAL A 30 -4.27 -6.96 14.34
CA VAL A 30 -3.68 -7.63 13.17
C VAL A 30 -2.38 -6.95 12.72
N SER A 31 -2.23 -5.66 13.02
CA SER A 31 -0.98 -4.94 12.80
C SER A 31 -0.13 -4.88 14.08
N PHE A 32 1.19 -4.86 13.92
CA PHE A 32 2.16 -4.60 14.98
C PHE A 32 2.57 -3.12 15.04
N GLU A 33 2.08 -2.29 14.11
CA GLU A 33 2.30 -0.85 14.13
C GLU A 33 1.49 -0.19 15.25
N TRP A 34 2.05 0.85 15.86
CA TRP A 34 1.35 1.65 16.88
C TRP A 34 0.63 2.87 16.30
N LYS A 35 1.04 3.33 15.11
CA LYS A 35 0.46 4.46 14.39
C LYS A 35 0.44 4.17 12.89
N PRO A 36 -0.58 4.63 12.14
CA PRO A 36 -0.58 4.49 10.70
C PRO A 36 0.67 5.14 10.07
N PRO A 37 1.24 4.55 9.01
CA PRO A 37 2.38 5.13 8.31
C PRO A 37 1.99 6.45 7.65
N SER A 38 2.96 7.36 7.53
CA SER A 38 2.76 8.61 6.82
C SER A 38 2.61 8.38 5.31
N GLU A 39 1.91 9.28 4.63
CA GLU A 39 1.74 9.22 3.18
C GLU A 39 3.09 9.24 2.43
N LEU A 40 4.09 9.97 2.94
CA LEU A 40 5.44 10.02 2.35
C LEU A 40 6.17 8.66 2.42
N SER A 41 6.03 7.96 3.55
CA SER A 41 6.57 6.61 3.70
C SER A 41 5.85 5.63 2.76
N SER A 42 4.52 5.74 2.67
CA SER A 42 3.71 4.91 1.77
C SER A 42 4.01 5.18 0.29
N LYS A 43 4.23 6.44 -0.12
CA LYS A 43 4.67 6.81 -1.48
C LYS A 43 5.98 6.14 -1.85
N THR A 44 6.93 6.10 -0.92
CA THR A 44 8.21 5.43 -1.11
C THR A 44 8.01 3.93 -1.32
N LEU A 45 7.11 3.29 -0.56
CA LEU A 45 6.79 1.86 -0.71
C LEU A 45 6.04 1.56 -2.02
N ALA A 46 5.09 2.41 -2.40
CA ALA A 46 4.37 2.29 -3.68
C ALA A 46 5.32 2.47 -4.87
N ALA A 47 6.30 3.37 -4.78
CA ALA A 47 7.34 3.56 -5.79
C ALA A 47 8.38 2.42 -5.81
N ALA A 48 8.71 1.85 -4.65
CA ALA A 48 9.62 0.71 -4.58
C ALA A 48 9.04 -0.53 -5.26
N GLY A 49 7.71 -0.68 -5.24
CA GLY A 49 6.97 -1.78 -5.85
C GLY A 49 7.28 -3.13 -5.18
N VAL A 50 6.29 -4.02 -5.17
CA VAL A 50 6.51 -5.44 -4.82
C VAL A 50 7.39 -6.13 -5.88
N GLY A 51 7.42 -5.61 -7.11
CA GLY A 51 8.18 -6.20 -8.23
C GLY A 51 9.70 -6.18 -8.07
N LYS A 52 10.27 -5.21 -7.35
CA LYS A 52 11.74 -5.12 -7.18
C LYS A 52 12.29 -6.15 -6.19
N THR A 53 11.48 -6.59 -5.23
CA THR A 53 11.86 -7.60 -4.23
C THR A 53 11.42 -9.02 -4.58
N LEU A 54 10.49 -9.19 -5.53
CA LEU A 54 10.00 -10.51 -5.95
C LEU A 54 10.55 -10.98 -7.32
N GLU A 55 11.45 -10.25 -7.97
CA GLU A 55 11.96 -10.56 -9.34
C GLU A 55 10.84 -10.85 -10.36
N LEU A 56 9.63 -10.36 -10.10
CA LEU A 56 8.48 -10.50 -10.99
C LEU A 56 8.58 -9.37 -12.01
N GLY A 57 9.47 -9.54 -12.99
CA GLY A 57 9.64 -8.53 -14.04
C GLY A 57 10.83 -8.70 -15.00
N SER A 58 11.63 -9.76 -14.92
CA SER A 58 12.61 -10.05 -15.98
C SER A 58 11.99 -10.92 -17.08
N THR A 59 11.26 -10.28 -18.00
CA THR A 59 11.08 -10.70 -19.40
C THR A 59 10.79 -9.48 -20.26
#